data_AF-A0A5S4WHB2-F1
#
_entry.id   AF-A0A5S4WHB2-F1
#
_cell.length_a   1.000
_cell.length_b   1.000
_cell.length_c   1.000
_cell.angle_alpha   90.00
_cell.angle_beta   90.00
_cell.angle_gamma   90.00
#
_symmetry.space_group_name_H-M   'P 1'
#
loop_
_entity.id
_entity.type
_entity.pdbx_description
1 polymer ?
#
loop_
_entity_poly.entity_id
_entity_poly.type
_entity_poly.pdbx_seq_one_letter_code
_entity_poly.pdbx_strand_id
1 'polypeptide(L)'
;MTTLRPSLLLVIASAVLLAFGQAASAEVKVAGGPEAVHLEVHDASLQDVLAALQEHFNLRYRTIDALDTQTTGVFDGPLRRVVARLLSGHDYAMQVTAEGVDVLVLAPQRSSTAVVAAVTPANAARPPLTAAERSHFERGHLR
;
A
#
# COMPACT_ATOMS: atom_id res chain seq x y z
N MET A 1 -20.09 6.41 -61.58
CA MET A 1 -20.19 5.50 -60.41
C MET A 1 -18.85 5.59 -59.69
N THR A 2 -18.65 6.14 -58.49
CA THR A 2 -19.47 6.71 -57.41
C THR A 2 -18.50 7.68 -56.71
N THR A 3 -18.82 8.97 -56.65
CA THR A 3 -18.02 9.97 -55.94
C THR A 3 -18.14 9.70 -54.44
N LEU A 4 -17.12 9.07 -53.85
CA LEU A 4 -17.07 8.84 -52.41
C LEU A 4 -16.99 10.23 -51.74
N ARG A 5 -18.06 10.59 -51.06
CA ARG A 5 -18.31 11.94 -50.55
C ARG A 5 -17.22 12.32 -49.52
N PRO A 6 -16.49 13.44 -49.71
CA PRO A 6 -15.46 13.89 -48.76
C PRO A 6 -16.04 14.18 -47.37
N SER A 7 -17.36 14.35 -47.26
CA SER A 7 -18.10 14.47 -46.00
C SER A 7 -18.02 13.21 -45.12
N LEU A 8 -17.83 12.02 -45.69
CA LEU A 8 -17.77 10.78 -44.90
C LEU A 8 -16.41 10.61 -44.19
N LEU A 9 -15.33 11.12 -44.78
CA LEU A 9 -13.99 11.11 -44.19
C LEU A 9 -13.89 12.06 -42.97
N LEU A 10 -14.60 13.19 -43.00
CA LEU A 10 -14.57 14.17 -41.91
C LEU A 10 -15.33 13.69 -40.66
N VAL A 11 -16.37 12.87 -40.84
CA VAL A 11 -17.12 12.25 -39.73
C VAL A 11 -16.30 11.16 -39.04
N ILE A 12 -15.53 10.38 -39.79
CA ILE A 12 -14.66 9.33 -39.23
C ILE A 12 -13.51 9.94 -38.43
N ALA A 13 -12.89 11.02 -38.94
CA ALA A 13 -11.84 11.74 -38.21
C ALA A 13 -12.34 12.33 -36.87
N SER A 14 -13.57 12.86 -36.85
CA SER A 14 -14.16 13.40 -35.61
C SER A 14 -14.53 12.33 -34.59
N ALA A 15 -14.95 11.14 -35.04
CA ALA A 15 -15.27 10.02 -34.15
C ALA A 15 -14.02 9.43 -33.48
N VAL A 16 -12.87 9.45 -34.16
CA VAL A 16 -11.59 8.99 -33.59
C VAL A 16 -11.10 9.94 -32.49
N LEU A 17 -11.27 11.27 -32.62
CA LEU A 17 -10.88 12.21 -31.56
C LEU A 17 -11.73 12.12 -30.29
N LEU A 18 -13.01 11.73 -30.39
CA LEU A 18 -13.88 11.57 -29.23
C LEU A 18 -13.61 10.27 -28.44
N ALA A 19 -12.96 9.28 -29.04
CA ALA A 19 -12.63 8.01 -28.39
C ALA A 19 -11.41 8.08 -27.44
N PHE A 20 -10.57 9.10 -27.55
CA PHE A 20 -9.38 9.27 -26.70
C PHE A 20 -9.63 10.12 -25.44
N GLY A 21 -10.80 10.75 -25.31
CA GLY A 21 -11.12 11.69 -24.23
C GLY A 21 -11.78 11.09 -22.98
N GLN A 22 -11.84 9.77 -22.86
CA GLN A 22 -12.42 9.06 -21.72
C GLN A 22 -11.38 8.18 -21.02
N ALA A 23 -10.13 8.64 -20.95
CA ALA A 23 -9.29 8.22 -19.83
C ALA A 23 -9.91 8.89 -18.60
N ALA A 24 -10.57 8.11 -17.75
CA ALA A 24 -10.88 8.56 -16.39
C ALA A 24 -9.59 9.16 -15.83
N SER A 25 -9.66 10.41 -15.37
CA SER A 25 -8.48 11.24 -15.10
C SER A 25 -7.77 10.71 -13.86
N ALA A 26 -6.96 9.66 -14.04
CA ALA A 26 -6.05 9.14 -13.05
C ALA A 26 -5.04 10.25 -12.73
N GLU A 27 -5.22 10.87 -11.57
CA GLU A 27 -4.38 11.97 -11.12
C GLU A 27 -3.67 11.57 -9.85
N VAL A 28 -2.34 11.67 -9.86
CA VAL A 28 -1.49 11.41 -8.70
C VAL A 28 -0.62 12.64 -8.47
N LYS A 29 -0.79 13.30 -7.33
CA LYS A 29 0.00 14.46 -6.91
C LYS A 29 0.82 14.10 -5.69
N VAL A 30 2.13 14.26 -5.79
CA VAL A 30 3.08 13.98 -4.71
C VAL A 30 3.78 15.27 -4.32
N ALA A 31 3.72 15.62 -3.03
CA ALA A 31 4.40 16.78 -2.47
C ALA A 31 5.07 16.44 -1.13
N GLY A 32 6.01 17.32 -0.72
CA GLY A 32 6.71 17.19 0.56
C GLY A 32 7.96 16.31 0.50
N GLY A 33 8.46 15.94 1.68
CA GLY A 33 9.65 15.08 1.86
C GLY A 33 9.30 13.74 2.49
N PRO A 34 10.24 12.79 2.61
CA PRO A 34 9.96 11.42 3.06
C PRO A 34 9.38 11.33 4.49
N GLU A 35 9.59 12.32 5.35
CA GLU A 35 9.00 12.38 6.70
C GLU A 35 7.62 13.08 6.75
N ALA A 36 7.25 13.80 5.70
CA ALA A 36 6.02 14.59 5.60
C ALA A 36 5.52 14.59 4.15
N VAL A 37 5.18 13.40 3.67
CA VAL A 37 4.59 13.19 2.34
C VAL A 37 3.16 13.66 2.36
N HIS A 38 2.76 14.38 1.32
CA HIS A 38 1.39 14.70 0.99
C HIS A 38 1.09 14.09 -0.38
N LEU A 39 0.21 13.10 -0.40
CA LEU A 39 -0.18 12.36 -1.59
C LEU A 39 -1.67 12.54 -1.83
N GLU A 40 -2.05 13.11 -2.96
CA GLU A 40 -3.44 13.14 -3.44
C GLU A 40 -3.58 12.18 -4.62
N VAL A 41 -4.57 11.29 -4.55
CA VAL A 41 -4.85 10.30 -5.59
C VAL A 41 -6.31 10.42 -6.00
N HIS A 42 -6.56 10.47 -7.30
CA HIS A 42 -7.90 10.46 -7.89
C HIS A 42 -7.97 9.42 -8.99
N ASP A 43 -8.79 8.38 -8.80
CA ASP A 43 -9.08 7.29 -9.74
C ASP A 43 -7.84 6.73 -10.46
N ALA A 44 -6.77 6.49 -9.70
CA ALA A 44 -5.51 5.98 -10.22
C ALA A 44 -5.25 4.56 -9.72
N SER A 45 -4.61 3.73 -10.56
CA SER A 45 -4.24 2.38 -10.16
C SER A 45 -3.19 2.41 -9.04
N LEU A 46 -3.23 1.43 -8.14
CA LEU A 46 -2.22 1.30 -7.08
C LEU A 46 -0.80 1.17 -7.67
N GLN A 47 -0.67 0.56 -8.85
CA GLN A 47 0.59 0.53 -9.60
C GLN A 47 1.09 1.93 -9.95
N ASP A 48 0.24 2.79 -10.50
CA ASP A 48 0.60 4.16 -10.89
C ASP A 48 0.96 5.00 -9.67
N VAL A 49 0.24 4.83 -8.56
CA VAL A 49 0.55 5.51 -7.29
C VAL A 49 1.92 5.10 -6.76
N LEU A 50 2.24 3.79 -6.75
CA LEU A 50 3.55 3.31 -6.30
C LEU A 50 4.68 3.74 -7.25
N ALA A 51 4.42 3.80 -8.55
CA ALA A 51 5.37 4.31 -9.54
C ALA A 51 5.69 5.79 -9.28
N ALA A 52 4.67 6.63 -9.05
CA ALA A 52 4.88 8.04 -8.72
C ALA A 52 5.69 8.22 -7.41
N LEU A 53 5.41 7.40 -6.38
CA LEU A 53 6.21 7.43 -5.15
C LEU A 53 7.66 6.97 -5.35
N GLN A 54 7.91 6.02 -6.25
CA GLN A 54 9.26 5.60 -6.64
C GLN A 54 10.01 6.67 -7.45
N GLU A 55 9.33 7.50 -8.22
CA GLU A 55 9.96 8.61 -8.96
C GLU A 55 10.32 9.79 -8.03
N HIS A 56 9.46 10.08 -7.05
CA HIS A 56 9.64 11.22 -6.14
C HIS A 56 10.53 10.91 -4.93
N PHE A 57 10.62 9.65 -4.52
CA PHE A 57 11.37 9.21 -3.35
C PHE A 57 12.26 8.02 -3.72
N ASN A 58 13.28 7.72 -2.90
CA ASN A 58 14.08 6.50 -3.08
C ASN A 58 13.32 5.25 -2.60
N LEU A 59 12.12 5.04 -3.13
CA LEU A 59 11.28 3.87 -2.90
C LEU A 59 11.52 2.88 -4.02
N ARG A 60 11.66 1.60 -3.68
CA ARG A 60 11.75 0.51 -4.65
C ARG A 60 10.60 -0.43 -4.40
N TYR A 61 9.75 -0.65 -5.40
CA TYR A 61 8.69 -1.65 -5.28
C TYR A 61 8.89 -2.80 -6.25
N ARG A 62 8.50 -4.00 -5.80
CA ARG A 62 8.40 -5.20 -6.64
C ARG A 62 7.04 -5.83 -6.39
N THR A 63 6.41 -6.30 -7.45
CA THR A 63 5.15 -7.03 -7.40
C THR A 63 5.26 -8.30 -8.25
N ILE A 64 4.55 -9.33 -7.84
CA ILE A 64 4.41 -10.60 -8.59
C ILE A 64 3.12 -10.65 -9.42
N ASP A 65 2.19 -9.72 -9.18
CA ASP A 65 0.88 -9.65 -9.83
C ASP A 65 0.52 -8.20 -10.19
N ALA A 66 -0.47 -8.01 -11.06
CA ALA A 66 -0.91 -6.68 -11.45
C ALA A 66 -1.61 -5.96 -10.28
N LEU A 67 -1.29 -4.66 -10.08
CA LEU A 67 -1.86 -3.83 -9.02
C LEU A 67 -2.89 -2.85 -9.58
N ASP A 68 -3.86 -3.39 -10.31
CA ASP A 68 -4.91 -2.63 -11.04
C ASP A 68 -6.01 -2.06 -10.11
N THR A 69 -5.86 -2.21 -8.79
CA THR A 69 -6.83 -1.72 -7.82
C THR A 69 -6.89 -0.20 -7.87
N GLN A 70 -8.06 0.35 -8.15
CA GLN A 70 -8.28 1.80 -8.18
C GLN A 70 -8.22 2.38 -6.78
N THR A 71 -7.44 3.44 -6.64
CA THR A 71 -7.21 4.15 -5.39
C THR A 71 -7.67 5.60 -5.54
N THR A 72 -8.36 6.10 -4.52
CA THR A 72 -8.73 7.52 -4.42
C THR A 72 -8.65 7.94 -2.97
N GLY A 73 -8.04 9.08 -2.71
CA GLY A 73 -7.91 9.61 -1.35
C GLY A 73 -6.70 10.52 -1.19
N VAL A 74 -6.59 11.08 0.01
CA VAL A 74 -5.47 11.92 0.42
C VAL A 74 -4.72 11.22 1.56
N PHE A 75 -3.40 11.17 1.46
CA PHE A 75 -2.53 10.46 2.38
C PHE A 75 -1.40 11.37 2.87
N ASP A 76 -1.45 11.71 4.16
CA ASP A 76 -0.46 12.57 4.80
C ASP A 76 0.42 11.83 5.81
N GLY A 77 1.71 12.12 5.81
CA GLY A 77 2.66 11.74 6.85
C GLY A 77 3.93 11.07 6.32
N PRO A 78 4.67 10.35 7.18
CA PRO A 78 5.91 9.70 6.76
C PRO A 78 5.65 8.68 5.65
N LEU A 79 6.55 8.59 4.67
CA LEU A 79 6.44 7.73 3.49
C LEU A 79 6.08 6.28 3.87
N ARG A 80 6.74 5.72 4.88
CA ARG A 80 6.44 4.37 5.41
C ARG A 80 4.96 4.18 5.79
N ARG A 81 4.33 5.21 6.36
CA ARG A 81 2.94 5.18 6.82
C ARG A 81 1.97 5.41 5.68
N VAL A 82 2.35 6.21 4.68
CA VAL A 82 1.57 6.40 3.46
C VAL A 82 1.54 5.09 2.67
N VAL A 83 2.70 4.48 2.42
CA VAL A 83 2.81 3.19 1.71
C VAL A 83 2.05 2.08 2.43
N ALA A 84 2.19 1.95 3.74
CA ALA A 84 1.43 0.96 4.52
C ALA A 84 -0.10 1.15 4.43
N ARG A 85 -0.58 2.39 4.30
CA ARG A 85 -2.01 2.67 4.12
C ARG A 85 -2.49 2.37 2.71
N LEU A 86 -1.69 2.70 1.69
CA LEU A 86 -2.00 2.37 0.30
C LEU A 86 -2.10 0.86 0.07
N LEU A 87 -1.21 0.10 0.71
CA LEU A 87 -1.17 -1.36 0.60
C LEU A 87 -2.15 -2.06 1.58
N SER A 88 -3.01 -1.31 2.26
CA SER A 88 -4.02 -1.90 3.12
C SER A 88 -4.93 -2.83 2.31
N GLY A 89 -5.04 -4.09 2.73
CA GLY A 89 -5.79 -5.13 2.01
C GLY A 89 -4.96 -5.97 1.03
N HIS A 90 -3.64 -5.73 0.96
CA HIS A 90 -2.69 -6.59 0.25
C HIS A 90 -1.75 -7.24 1.27
N ASP A 91 -1.30 -8.45 0.98
CA ASP A 91 -0.18 -9.03 1.70
C ASP A 91 1.10 -8.36 1.20
N TYR A 92 1.90 -7.76 2.08
CA TYR A 92 3.14 -7.08 1.67
C TYR A 92 4.23 -7.21 2.72
N ALA A 93 5.48 -7.14 2.26
CA ALA A 93 6.65 -6.97 3.09
C ALA A 93 7.29 -5.62 2.79
N MET A 94 7.73 -4.91 3.83
CA MET A 94 8.38 -3.61 3.70
C MET A 94 9.63 -3.59 4.56
N GLN A 95 10.74 -3.16 3.97
CA GLN A 95 12.01 -2.95 4.64
C GLN A 95 12.38 -1.48 4.56
N VAL A 96 12.66 -0.87 5.71
CA VAL A 96 13.14 0.51 5.79
C VAL A 96 14.64 0.46 6.01
N THR A 97 15.40 1.10 5.14
CA THR A 97 16.86 1.21 5.21
C THR A 97 17.27 2.67 5.37
N ALA A 98 18.57 2.92 5.60
CA ALA A 98 19.09 4.29 5.59
C ALA A 98 19.05 4.92 4.19
N GLU A 99 19.02 4.09 3.14
CA GLU A 99 19.00 4.54 1.75
C GLU A 99 17.57 4.84 1.28
N GLY A 100 16.56 4.13 1.79
CA GLY A 100 15.18 4.32 1.34
C GLY A 100 14.21 3.27 1.88
N VAL A 101 13.14 3.03 1.12
CA VAL A 101 12.09 2.06 1.47
C VAL A 101 11.96 1.02 0.37
N ASP A 102 12.21 -0.23 0.69
CA ASP A 102 12.01 -1.37 -0.21
C ASP A 102 10.68 -2.06 0.12
N VAL A 103 9.86 -2.29 -0.90
CA VAL A 103 8.51 -2.84 -0.78
C VAL A 103 8.37 -4.04 -1.70
N LEU A 104 7.96 -5.18 -1.14
CA LEU A 104 7.55 -6.36 -1.89
C LEU A 104 6.05 -6.57 -1.68
N VAL A 105 5.26 -6.37 -2.73
CA VAL A 105 3.82 -6.63 -2.71
C VAL A 105 3.59 -8.08 -3.13
N LEU A 106 2.97 -8.85 -2.23
CA LEU A 106 2.54 -10.22 -2.47
C LEU A 106 1.09 -10.17 -2.99
N ALA A 107 0.61 -11.27 -3.57
CA ALA A 107 -0.70 -11.33 -4.22
C ALA A 107 -1.84 -10.72 -3.36
N PRO A 108 -2.94 -10.25 -3.98
CA PRO A 108 -4.08 -9.72 -3.24
C PRO A 108 -4.51 -10.70 -2.15
N GLN A 109 -4.76 -10.18 -0.95
CA GLN A 109 -5.13 -11.00 0.19
C GLN A 109 -6.50 -11.62 -0.11
N ARG A 110 -6.52 -12.84 -0.68
CA ARG A 110 -7.72 -13.66 -0.66
C ARG A 110 -8.09 -13.78 0.79
N SER A 111 -9.33 -13.48 1.15
CA SER A 111 -9.90 -13.57 2.50
C SER A 111 -9.73 -14.97 3.08
N SER A 112 -8.51 -15.31 3.44
CA SER A 112 -8.15 -16.43 4.26
C SER A 112 -8.01 -15.79 5.62
N THR A 113 -8.90 -16.18 6.53
CA THR A 113 -8.80 -15.92 7.96
C THR A 113 -7.42 -16.35 8.44
N ALA A 114 -6.44 -15.46 8.30
CA ALA A 114 -5.13 -15.60 8.87
C ALA A 114 -5.34 -15.41 10.37
N VAL A 115 -5.35 -16.53 11.10
CA VAL A 115 -5.21 -16.52 12.55
C VAL A 115 -3.90 -15.81 12.82
N VAL A 116 -3.99 -14.56 13.29
CA VAL A 116 -2.85 -13.82 13.79
C VAL A 116 -2.31 -14.64 14.95
N ALA A 117 -1.25 -15.42 14.71
CA ALA A 117 -0.48 -16.00 15.79
C ALA A 117 0.08 -14.81 16.55
N ALA A 118 -0.55 -14.49 17.69
CA ALA A 118 -0.07 -13.47 18.58
C ALA A 118 1.39 -13.78 18.89
N VAL A 119 2.31 -12.98 18.36
CA VAL A 119 3.70 -12.98 18.81
C VAL A 119 3.64 -12.42 20.22
N THR A 120 3.48 -13.30 21.19
CA THR A 120 3.60 -12.97 22.61
C THR A 120 5.02 -12.42 22.78
N PRO A 121 5.21 -11.14 23.14
CA PRO A 121 6.54 -10.66 23.44
C PRO A 121 7.09 -11.53 24.57
N ALA A 122 8.29 -12.08 24.39
CA ALA A 122 9.02 -12.85 25.41
C ALA A 122 9.35 -12.02 26.68
N ASN A 123 8.85 -10.78 26.75
CA ASN A 123 8.99 -9.85 27.86
C ASN A 123 7.63 -9.49 28.46
N ALA A 124 6.75 -10.47 28.63
CA ALA A 124 5.68 -10.34 29.62
C ALA A 124 6.33 -10.40 31.00
N ALA A 125 6.34 -9.28 31.71
CA ALA A 125 6.79 -9.20 33.09
C ALA A 125 6.14 -10.34 33.88
N ARG A 126 6.97 -11.21 34.50
CA ARG A 126 6.51 -12.28 35.36
C ARG A 126 5.54 -11.67 36.41
N PRO A 127 4.31 -12.21 36.57
CA PRO A 127 3.40 -11.73 37.60
C PRO A 127 4.11 -11.73 38.96
N PRO A 128 3.90 -10.70 39.82
CA PRO A 128 4.43 -10.74 41.16
C PRO A 128 3.88 -11.98 41.87
N LEU A 129 4.78 -12.78 42.46
CA LEU A 129 4.44 -13.97 43.24
C LEU A 129 3.28 -13.67 44.19
N THR A 130 2.22 -14.47 44.10
CA THR A 130 1.09 -14.35 45.02
C THR A 130 1.53 -14.70 46.44
N ALA A 131 0.83 -14.18 47.45
CA ALA A 131 1.14 -14.47 48.85
C ALA A 131 1.16 -15.98 49.15
N ALA A 132 0.31 -16.75 48.48
CA ALA A 132 0.25 -18.20 48.60
C ALA A 132 1.52 -18.90 48.07
N GLU A 133 2.07 -18.45 46.95
CA GLU A 133 3.31 -19.01 46.37
C GLU A 133 4.54 -18.67 47.21
N ARG A 134 4.59 -17.48 47.80
CA ARG A 134 5.66 -17.10 48.75
C ARG A 134 5.72 -18.03 49.96
N SER A 135 4.57 -18.36 50.55
CA SER A 135 4.49 -19.25 51.71
C SER A 135 4.85 -20.71 51.40
N HIS A 136 4.76 -21.13 50.14
CA HIS A 136 5.19 -22.45 49.69
C HIS A 136 6.72 -22.52 49.53
N PHE A 137 7.32 -21.45 49.02
CA PHE A 137 8.77 -21.35 48.85
C PHE A 137 9.52 -21.30 50.19
N GLU A 138 9.03 -20.51 51.15
CA GLU A 138 9.62 -20.47 52.50
C GLU A 138 9.57 -21.82 53.21
N ARG A 139 8.56 -22.65 52.92
CA ARG A 139 8.39 -23.97 53.54
C ARG A 139 9.30 -25.04 52.93
N GLY A 140 9.75 -24.86 51.68
CA GLY A 140 10.59 -25.82 50.97
C GLY A 140 12.10 -25.68 51.23
N HIS A 141 12.55 -24.54 51.75
CA HIS A 141 13.98 -24.24 51.93
C HIS A 141 14.53 -24.46 53.35
N LEU A 142 13.72 -24.96 54.28
CA LEU A 142 14.14 -25.37 55.61
C LEU A 142 14.23 -26.90 55.68
N ARG A 143 15.28 -27.48 55.10
CA ARG A 143 15.79 -28.80 55.44
C ARG A 143 17.30 -28.83 55.38
#